data_AF-A0A814V5I3-F1
#
_entry.id   AF-A0A814V5I3-F1
#
_cell.length_a   1.000
_cell.length_b   1.000
_cell.length_c   1.000
_cell.angle_alpha   90.00
_cell.angle_beta   90.00
_cell.angle_gamma   90.00
#
_symmetry.space_group_name_H-M   'P 1'
#
loop_
_entity.id
_entity.type
_entity.pdbx_description
1 polymer ?
#
loop_
_entity_poly.entity_id
_entity_poly.type
_entity_poly.pdbx_seq_one_letter_code
_entity_poly.pdbx_strand_id
1 'polypeptide(L)'
;MSDQMDLISMLKSYRIHYVKLFNIYSSNPKLRGYSNIVVAKYFILIVVICSLLLYINIPVLYELRDDGYGCAIRTQAIFNHVYILIQAFLFAAVPPILMLIFGFLTIYNTTRSRVLRQVSRNYHRTEGQLIRMLFLQVVIHFLSNTPLCFLYLILTIPSNFIPTLQFFIVFAVVQMLFYLSYTTPFFLYILSARVYREELIRLISKLCHLREGAQVQPISMINHHNRTTARN
;
A
#
# COMPACT_ATOMS: atom_id res chain seq x y z
N MET A 1 10.15 28.04 -10.34
CA MET A 1 10.21 27.34 -11.65
C MET A 1 11.50 26.52 -11.83
N SER A 2 12.56 26.74 -11.03
CA SER A 2 13.80 25.95 -11.04
C SER A 2 13.67 24.56 -10.38
N ASP A 3 12.82 24.40 -9.35
CA ASP A 3 12.71 23.13 -8.60
C ASP A 3 12.00 22.00 -9.38
N GLN A 4 11.24 22.32 -10.42
CA GLN A 4 10.52 21.31 -11.22
C GLN A 4 11.44 20.57 -12.20
N MET A 5 12.56 21.20 -12.59
CA MET A 5 13.56 20.61 -13.50
C MET A 5 14.43 19.55 -12.80
N ASP A 6 14.71 19.71 -11.50
CA ASP A 6 15.55 18.76 -10.74
C ASP A 6 14.81 17.46 -10.39
N LEU A 7 13.50 17.52 -10.16
CA LEU A 7 12.70 16.32 -9.89
C LEU A 7 12.63 15.40 -11.13
N ILE A 8 12.54 16.00 -12.33
CA ILE A 8 12.50 15.28 -13.61
C ILE A 8 13.87 14.68 -13.94
N SER A 9 14.97 15.38 -13.62
CA SER A 9 16.33 14.86 -13.83
C SER A 9 16.64 13.68 -12.87
N MET A 10 16.21 13.77 -11.61
CA MET A 10 16.35 12.68 -10.64
C MET A 10 15.51 11.45 -11.03
N LEU A 11 14.27 11.64 -11.47
CA LEU A 11 13.41 10.54 -11.95
C LEU A 11 14.00 9.84 -13.18
N LYS A 12 14.64 10.58 -14.10
CA LYS A 12 15.37 10.01 -15.24
C LYS A 12 16.57 9.16 -14.80
N SER A 13 17.37 9.67 -13.86
CA SER A 13 18.57 8.95 -13.36
C SER A 13 18.19 7.66 -12.62
N TYR A 14 17.15 7.71 -11.78
CA TYR A 14 16.61 6.52 -11.11
C TYR A 14 16.09 5.48 -12.11
N ARG A 15 15.33 5.89 -13.13
CA ARG A 15 14.76 4.95 -14.11
C ARG A 15 15.85 4.21 -14.90
N ILE A 16 16.98 4.86 -15.20
CA ILE A 16 18.10 4.26 -15.94
C ILE A 16 18.85 3.24 -15.07
N HIS A 17 18.99 3.49 -13.77
CA HIS A 17 19.70 2.58 -12.86
C HIS A 17 18.92 1.28 -12.61
N TYR A 18 17.60 1.36 -12.44
CA TYR A 18 16.75 0.18 -12.23
C TYR A 18 16.63 -0.68 -13.50
N VAL A 19 16.55 -0.06 -14.69
CA VAL A 19 16.49 -0.79 -15.97
C VAL A 19 17.83 -1.48 -16.28
N LYS A 20 18.98 -0.85 -15.98
CA LYS A 20 20.29 -1.50 -16.11
C LYS A 20 20.49 -2.65 -15.14
N LEU A 21 20.02 -2.53 -13.90
CA LEU A 21 20.12 -3.63 -12.91
C LEU A 21 19.26 -4.84 -13.30
N PHE A 22 18.05 -4.62 -13.83
CA PHE A 22 17.19 -5.70 -14.30
C PHE A 22 17.77 -6.41 -15.53
N ASN A 23 18.50 -5.67 -16.38
CA ASN A 23 19.17 -6.20 -17.56
C ASN A 23 20.35 -7.14 -17.25
N ILE A 24 20.96 -7.08 -16.07
CA ILE A 24 22.16 -7.86 -15.74
C ILE A 24 21.82 -9.19 -15.03
N TYR A 25 20.60 -9.38 -14.55
CA TYR A 25 20.23 -10.51 -13.68
C TYR A 25 19.66 -11.76 -14.38
N SER A 26 19.44 -11.75 -15.70
CA SER A 26 18.92 -12.92 -16.43
C SER A 26 19.92 -13.41 -17.46
N SER A 27 20.55 -14.55 -17.19
CA SER A 27 21.46 -15.26 -18.10
C SER A 27 20.75 -16.01 -19.24
N ASN A 28 19.41 -15.92 -19.31
CA ASN A 28 18.62 -16.53 -20.37
C ASN A 28 17.81 -15.46 -21.13
N PRO A 29 18.11 -15.20 -22.42
CA PRO A 29 17.47 -14.14 -23.20
C PRO A 29 15.96 -14.37 -23.39
N LYS A 30 15.50 -15.64 -23.36
CA LYS A 30 14.08 -16.01 -23.47
C LYS A 30 13.26 -15.66 -22.21
N LEU A 31 13.85 -15.70 -21.01
CA LEU A 31 13.19 -15.30 -19.75
C LEU A 31 13.14 -13.77 -19.55
N ARG A 32 14.02 -13.03 -20.21
CA ARG A 32 14.04 -11.55 -20.20
C ARG A 32 12.80 -10.94 -20.85
N GLY A 33 12.16 -11.66 -21.78
CA GLY A 33 10.92 -11.25 -22.43
C GLY A 33 9.67 -11.36 -21.53
N TYR A 34 9.71 -12.19 -20.48
CA TYR A 34 8.55 -12.41 -19.59
C TYR A 34 8.47 -11.42 -18.43
N SER A 35 9.60 -10.82 -18.03
CA SER A 35 9.61 -9.68 -17.11
C SER A 35 9.49 -8.36 -17.86
N ASN A 36 8.57 -8.33 -18.83
CA ASN A 36 8.27 -7.13 -19.55
C ASN A 36 7.43 -6.25 -18.64
N ILE A 37 7.92 -5.03 -18.34
CA ILE A 37 7.16 -4.01 -17.60
C ILE A 37 5.76 -3.83 -18.21
N VAL A 38 5.60 -4.10 -19.51
CA VAL A 38 4.33 -4.13 -20.21
C VAL A 38 3.37 -5.18 -19.65
N VAL A 39 3.81 -6.42 -19.42
CA VAL A 39 2.97 -7.51 -18.87
C VAL A 39 2.55 -7.19 -17.44
N ALA A 40 3.48 -6.70 -16.60
CA ALA A 40 3.15 -6.31 -15.23
C ALA A 40 2.11 -5.17 -15.19
N LYS A 41 2.22 -4.19 -16.10
CA LYS A 41 1.23 -3.11 -16.22
C LYS A 41 -0.15 -3.62 -16.62
N TYR A 42 -0.22 -4.49 -17.63
CA TYR A 42 -1.50 -5.11 -18.03
C TYR A 42 -2.09 -5.97 -16.92
N PHE A 43 -1.26 -6.74 -16.21
CA PHE A 43 -1.72 -7.54 -15.07
C PHE A 43 -2.31 -6.66 -13.96
N ILE A 44 -1.63 -5.58 -13.57
CA ILE A 44 -2.15 -4.63 -12.58
C ILE A 44 -3.47 -4.01 -13.07
N LEU A 45 -3.55 -3.60 -14.35
CA LEU A 45 -4.77 -3.05 -14.93
C LEU A 45 -5.93 -4.05 -14.86
N ILE A 46 -5.70 -5.32 -15.24
CA ILE A 46 -6.70 -6.39 -15.18
C ILE A 46 -7.17 -6.60 -13.74
N VAL A 47 -6.24 -6.69 -12.78
CA VAL A 47 -6.58 -6.87 -11.36
C VAL A 47 -7.42 -5.71 -10.83
N VAL A 48 -7.10 -4.47 -11.22
CA VAL A 48 -7.87 -3.27 -10.83
C VAL A 48 -9.28 -3.31 -11.44
N ILE A 49 -9.40 -3.60 -12.74
CA ILE A 49 -10.70 -3.71 -13.41
C ILE A 49 -11.55 -4.83 -12.79
N CYS A 50 -10.98 -6.02 -12.59
CA CYS A 50 -11.66 -7.14 -11.95
C CYS A 50 -12.11 -6.79 -10.53
N SER A 51 -11.27 -6.09 -9.76
CA SER A 51 -11.62 -5.62 -8.42
C SER A 51 -12.82 -4.65 -8.47
N LEU A 52 -12.81 -3.67 -9.38
CA LEU A 52 -13.93 -2.72 -9.55
C LEU A 52 -15.23 -3.44 -9.94
N LEU A 53 -15.15 -4.42 -10.85
CA LEU A 53 -16.29 -5.24 -11.26
C LEU A 53 -16.83 -6.11 -10.12
N LEU A 54 -15.99 -6.57 -9.20
CA LEU A 54 -16.47 -7.23 -7.98
C LEU A 54 -17.15 -6.21 -7.07
N TYR A 55 -16.49 -5.08 -6.80
CA TYR A 55 -17.02 -4.03 -5.90
C TYR A 55 -18.34 -3.42 -6.35
N ILE A 56 -18.65 -3.39 -7.66
CA ILE A 56 -19.93 -2.85 -8.16
C ILE A 56 -21.15 -3.63 -7.68
N ASN A 57 -20.98 -4.90 -7.27
CA ASN A 57 -22.08 -5.70 -6.75
C ASN A 57 -22.41 -5.32 -5.30
N ILE A 58 -21.49 -4.72 -4.56
CA ILE A 58 -21.71 -4.31 -3.16
C ILE A 58 -22.97 -3.43 -3.00
N PRO A 59 -23.15 -2.31 -3.75
CA PRO A 59 -24.35 -1.49 -3.60
C PRO A 59 -25.65 -2.24 -3.92
N VAL A 60 -25.61 -3.31 -4.73
CA VAL A 60 -26.78 -4.15 -5.02
C VAL A 60 -27.15 -5.02 -3.82
N LEU A 61 -26.19 -5.37 -2.96
CA LEU A 61 -26.41 -6.17 -1.76
C LEU A 61 -26.92 -5.34 -0.56
N TYR A 62 -26.67 -4.04 -0.55
CA TYR A 62 -27.11 -3.14 0.52
C TYR A 62 -28.48 -2.55 0.18
N GLU A 63 -29.45 -2.85 1.03
CA GLU A 63 -30.80 -2.28 0.94
C GLU A 63 -30.98 -1.28 2.08
N LEU A 64 -31.66 -0.17 1.80
CA LEU A 64 -32.04 0.79 2.82
C LEU A 64 -33.13 0.13 3.67
N ARG A 65 -32.95 0.15 4.99
CA ARG A 65 -33.91 -0.48 5.89
C ARG A 65 -35.22 0.32 5.86
N ASP A 66 -36.37 -0.36 5.98
CA ASP A 66 -37.71 0.24 5.86
C ASP A 66 -37.99 1.34 6.91
N ASP A 67 -37.24 1.37 8.01
CA ASP A 67 -37.30 2.40 9.04
C ASP A 67 -36.56 3.69 8.65
N GLY A 68 -35.87 3.72 7.51
CA GLY A 68 -35.08 4.86 7.04
C GLY A 68 -33.79 5.09 7.84
N TYR A 69 -33.52 4.27 8.87
CA TYR A 69 -32.36 4.41 9.74
C TYR A 69 -31.41 3.23 9.54
N GLY A 70 -30.56 3.36 8.52
CA GLY A 70 -29.40 2.50 8.30
C GLY A 70 -29.49 1.63 7.05
N CYS A 71 -28.39 0.93 6.77
CA CYS A 71 -28.27 0.00 5.66
C CYS A 71 -28.21 -1.42 6.20
N ALA A 72 -29.10 -2.29 5.71
CA ALA A 72 -29.08 -3.71 6.02
C ALA A 72 -28.62 -4.50 4.80
N ILE A 73 -27.91 -5.60 5.04
CA ILE A 73 -27.58 -6.55 3.97
C ILE A 73 -28.84 -7.34 3.66
N ARG A 74 -29.25 -7.40 2.40
CA ARG A 74 -30.39 -8.22 1.99
C ARG A 74 -30.01 -9.70 2.11
N THR A 75 -30.40 -10.38 3.20
CA THR A 75 -30.03 -11.79 3.43
C THR A 75 -31.02 -12.80 2.82
N GLN A 76 -32.10 -12.34 2.18
CA GLN A 76 -33.17 -13.24 1.74
C GLN A 76 -32.83 -14.09 0.51
N ALA A 77 -31.77 -13.77 -0.24
CA ALA A 77 -31.38 -14.51 -1.43
C ALA A 77 -30.14 -15.38 -1.18
N ILE A 78 -30.23 -16.67 -1.56
CA ILE A 78 -29.10 -17.62 -1.56
C ILE A 78 -27.88 -17.04 -2.31
N PHE A 79 -28.14 -16.29 -3.39
CA PHE A 79 -27.12 -15.58 -4.16
C PHE A 79 -26.24 -14.68 -3.29
N ASN A 80 -26.81 -13.96 -2.32
CA ASN A 80 -26.07 -13.02 -1.48
C ASN A 80 -25.14 -13.75 -0.50
N HIS A 81 -25.57 -14.89 0.05
CA HIS A 81 -24.72 -15.73 0.88
C HIS A 81 -23.52 -16.29 0.10
N VAL A 82 -23.78 -16.81 -1.11
CA VAL A 82 -22.70 -17.33 -1.98
C VAL A 82 -21.75 -16.21 -2.39
N TYR A 83 -22.28 -15.04 -2.73
CA TYR A 83 -21.48 -13.88 -3.12
C TYR A 83 -20.57 -13.39 -1.97
N ILE A 84 -21.11 -13.24 -0.75
CA ILE A 84 -20.33 -12.84 0.43
C ILE A 84 -19.23 -13.87 0.72
N LEU A 85 -19.53 -15.17 0.59
CA LEU A 85 -18.56 -16.23 0.81
C LEU A 85 -17.44 -16.23 -0.23
N ILE A 86 -17.78 -16.06 -1.51
CA ILE A 86 -16.80 -15.92 -2.60
C ILE A 86 -15.93 -14.67 -2.37
N GLN A 87 -16.54 -13.55 -2.00
CA GLN A 87 -15.82 -12.32 -1.73
C GLN A 87 -14.88 -12.48 -0.53
N ALA A 88 -15.37 -13.02 0.59
CA ALA A 88 -14.55 -13.29 1.76
C ALA A 88 -13.37 -14.21 1.43
N PHE A 89 -13.60 -15.27 0.65
CA PHE A 89 -12.54 -16.18 0.21
C PHE A 89 -11.53 -15.49 -0.70
N LEU A 90 -11.99 -14.74 -1.70
CA LEU A 90 -11.13 -14.01 -2.62
C LEU A 90 -10.24 -13.02 -1.86
N PHE A 91 -10.79 -12.24 -0.94
CA PHE A 91 -10.01 -11.25 -0.18
C PHE A 91 -9.09 -11.90 0.87
N ALA A 92 -9.51 -12.98 1.52
CA ALA A 92 -8.72 -13.61 2.57
C ALA A 92 -7.61 -14.51 2.03
N ALA A 93 -7.85 -15.22 0.93
CA ALA A 93 -6.93 -16.25 0.44
C ALA A 93 -6.06 -15.77 -0.72
N VAL A 94 -6.63 -15.05 -1.70
CA VAL A 94 -5.90 -14.73 -2.95
C VAL A 94 -4.70 -13.79 -2.70
N PRO A 95 -4.84 -12.64 -2.01
CA PRO A 95 -3.71 -11.77 -1.73
C PRO A 95 -2.54 -12.45 -1.00
N PRO A 96 -2.73 -13.17 0.13
CA PRO A 96 -1.61 -13.82 0.80
C PRO A 96 -1.02 -14.97 -0.02
N ILE A 97 -1.81 -15.73 -0.76
CA ILE A 97 -1.28 -16.79 -1.65
C ILE A 97 -0.42 -16.16 -2.74
N LEU A 98 -0.90 -15.11 -3.41
CA LEU A 98 -0.10 -14.40 -4.43
C LEU A 98 1.16 -13.79 -3.82
N MET A 99 1.08 -13.16 -2.65
CA MET A 99 2.24 -12.62 -1.95
C MET A 99 3.25 -13.72 -1.58
N LEU A 100 2.79 -14.89 -1.14
CA LEU A 100 3.65 -16.04 -0.86
C LEU A 100 4.31 -16.54 -2.15
N ILE A 101 3.55 -16.75 -3.23
CA ILE A 101 4.09 -17.20 -4.52
C ILE A 101 5.14 -16.22 -5.02
N PHE A 102 4.83 -14.91 -5.06
CA PHE A 102 5.78 -13.89 -5.47
C PHE A 102 6.97 -13.78 -4.53
N GLY A 103 6.77 -13.94 -3.22
CA GLY A 103 7.84 -14.00 -2.23
C GLY A 103 8.78 -15.17 -2.47
N PHE A 104 8.25 -16.39 -2.62
CA PHE A 104 9.03 -17.58 -2.94
C PHE A 104 9.75 -17.46 -4.28
N LEU A 105 9.06 -16.94 -5.31
CA LEU A 105 9.66 -16.74 -6.63
C LEU A 105 10.80 -15.72 -6.57
N THR A 106 10.66 -14.68 -5.74
CA THR A 106 11.72 -13.70 -5.47
C THR A 106 12.90 -14.37 -4.77
N ILE A 107 12.66 -15.13 -3.70
CA ILE A 107 13.70 -15.88 -2.98
C ILE A 107 14.42 -16.86 -3.91
N TYR A 108 13.69 -17.61 -4.72
CA TYR A 108 14.24 -18.60 -5.64
C TYR A 108 15.12 -17.94 -6.71
N ASN A 109 14.64 -16.86 -7.34
CA ASN A 109 15.42 -16.13 -8.35
C ASN A 109 16.63 -15.43 -7.74
N THR A 110 16.48 -14.81 -6.56
CA THR A 110 17.59 -14.20 -5.83
C THR A 110 18.62 -15.27 -5.48
N THR A 111 18.21 -16.42 -4.95
CA THR A 111 19.10 -17.53 -4.54
C THR A 111 19.83 -18.14 -5.73
N ARG A 112 19.14 -18.37 -6.85
CA ARG A 112 19.77 -18.84 -8.09
C ARG A 112 20.77 -17.84 -8.66
N SER A 113 20.51 -16.55 -8.49
CA SER A 113 21.43 -15.47 -8.90
C SER A 113 22.62 -15.30 -7.94
N ARG A 114 22.61 -15.92 -6.75
CA ARG A 114 23.75 -15.88 -5.79
C ARG A 114 24.99 -16.57 -6.33
N VAL A 115 24.83 -17.60 -7.16
CA VAL A 115 25.95 -18.38 -7.72
C VAL A 115 26.80 -17.55 -8.69
N LEU A 116 26.24 -16.49 -9.28
CA LEU A 116 26.94 -15.62 -10.24
C LEU A 116 27.48 -14.30 -9.65
N ARG A 117 27.17 -13.96 -8.38
CA ARG A 117 27.42 -12.60 -7.85
C ARG A 117 28.04 -12.58 -6.45
N GLN A 118 29.31 -12.98 -6.38
CA GLN A 118 30.16 -12.89 -5.18
C GLN A 118 30.56 -11.44 -4.81
N VAL A 119 30.25 -10.45 -5.66
CA VAL A 119 30.78 -9.07 -5.58
C VAL A 119 29.89 -8.10 -4.80
N SER A 120 28.66 -8.45 -4.38
CA SER A 120 27.76 -7.47 -3.75
C SER A 120 27.21 -7.88 -2.37
N ARG A 121 28.08 -7.78 -1.36
CA ARG A 121 27.75 -8.03 0.06
C ARG A 121 26.69 -7.05 0.60
N ASN A 122 26.65 -5.82 0.08
CA ASN A 122 25.66 -4.81 0.46
C ASN A 122 24.26 -5.09 -0.12
N TYR A 123 24.17 -5.63 -1.33
CA TYR A 123 22.90 -5.98 -1.97
C TYR A 123 22.17 -7.11 -1.21
N HIS A 124 22.94 -8.06 -0.68
CA HIS A 124 22.42 -9.19 0.07
C HIS A 124 21.65 -8.78 1.32
N ARG A 125 22.11 -7.72 2.00
CA ARG A 125 21.47 -7.22 3.22
C ARG A 125 20.12 -6.57 2.93
N THR A 126 20.00 -5.85 1.82
CA THR A 126 18.76 -5.18 1.39
C THR A 126 17.70 -6.19 0.91
N GLU A 127 18.09 -7.20 0.14
CA GLU A 127 17.15 -8.24 -0.31
C GLU A 127 16.60 -9.09 0.86
N GLY A 128 17.46 -9.48 1.80
CA GLY A 128 17.01 -10.21 3.00
C GLY A 128 16.05 -9.39 3.86
N GLN A 129 16.26 -8.07 3.95
CA GLN A 129 15.32 -7.17 4.62
C GLN A 129 13.98 -7.09 3.88
N LEU A 130 13.99 -7.01 2.55
CA LEU A 130 12.77 -6.96 1.74
C LEU A 130 11.92 -8.23 1.90
N ILE A 131 12.56 -9.40 1.86
CA ILE A 131 11.88 -10.69 2.06
C ILE A 131 11.28 -10.79 3.47
N ARG A 132 12.05 -10.40 4.50
CA ARG A 132 11.55 -10.40 5.89
C ARG A 132 10.38 -9.45 6.07
N MET A 133 10.40 -8.31 5.39
CA MET A 133 9.31 -7.34 5.40
C MET A 133 8.06 -7.89 4.71
N LEU A 134 8.21 -8.50 3.53
CA LEU A 134 7.10 -9.13 2.81
C LEU A 134 6.45 -10.24 3.65
N PHE A 135 7.27 -11.07 4.31
CA PHE A 135 6.78 -12.13 5.19
C PHE A 135 6.00 -11.57 6.38
N LEU A 136 6.54 -10.55 7.07
CA LEU A 136 5.84 -9.85 8.16
C LEU A 136 4.51 -9.26 7.69
N GLN A 137 4.49 -8.66 6.51
CA GLN A 137 3.28 -8.10 5.92
C GLN A 137 2.22 -9.18 5.68
N VAL A 138 2.61 -10.34 5.13
CA VAL A 138 1.70 -11.49 4.93
C VAL A 138 1.14 -11.98 6.26
N VAL A 139 1.99 -12.15 7.27
CA VAL A 139 1.56 -12.61 8.61
C VAL A 139 0.58 -11.64 9.26
N ILE A 140 0.89 -10.34 9.24
CA ILE A 140 0.00 -9.32 9.81
C ILE A 140 -1.32 -9.27 9.04
N HIS A 141 -1.27 -9.32 7.71
CA HIS A 141 -2.48 -9.31 6.89
C HIS A 141 -3.36 -10.54 7.16
N PHE A 142 -2.77 -11.73 7.31
CA PHE A 142 -3.49 -12.95 7.65
C PHE A 142 -4.12 -12.87 9.05
N LEU A 143 -3.36 -12.43 10.05
CA LEU A 143 -3.84 -12.30 11.44
C LEU A 143 -4.95 -11.25 11.57
N SER A 144 -4.88 -10.13 10.84
CA SER A 144 -5.91 -9.09 10.88
C SER A 144 -7.18 -9.47 10.10
N ASN A 145 -7.06 -10.19 8.98
CA ASN A 145 -8.22 -10.54 8.15
C ASN A 145 -9.01 -11.75 8.65
N THR A 146 -8.31 -12.76 9.17
CA THR A 146 -8.94 -14.01 9.65
C THR A 146 -10.11 -13.75 10.61
N PRO A 147 -9.97 -12.96 11.70
CA PRO A 147 -11.08 -12.74 12.63
C PRO A 147 -12.26 -12.01 11.97
N LEU A 148 -12.00 -11.12 11.02
CA LEU A 148 -13.05 -10.42 10.28
C LEU A 148 -13.84 -11.40 9.40
N CYS A 149 -13.16 -12.28 8.67
CA CYS A 149 -13.81 -13.32 7.87
C CYS A 149 -14.66 -14.26 8.71
N PHE A 150 -14.17 -14.67 9.89
CA PHE A 150 -14.97 -15.48 10.82
C PHE A 150 -16.24 -14.75 11.29
N LEU A 151 -16.14 -13.46 11.65
CA LEU A 151 -17.32 -12.67 12.04
C LEU A 151 -18.34 -12.54 10.90
N TYR A 152 -17.88 -12.30 9.68
CA TYR A 152 -18.78 -12.25 8.51
C TYR A 152 -19.44 -13.60 8.25
N LEU A 153 -18.73 -14.72 8.39
CA LEU A 153 -19.32 -16.05 8.25
C LEU A 153 -20.39 -16.31 9.31
N ILE A 154 -20.14 -15.95 10.58
CA ILE A 154 -21.12 -16.08 11.66
C ILE A 154 -22.39 -15.27 11.36
N LEU A 155 -22.24 -14.05 10.85
CA LEU A 155 -23.36 -13.18 10.46
C LEU A 155 -24.12 -13.68 9.22
N THR A 156 -23.43 -14.42 8.34
CA THR A 156 -23.99 -14.88 7.06
C THR A 156 -24.66 -16.24 7.19
N ILE A 157 -24.21 -17.10 8.11
CA ILE A 157 -24.83 -18.41 8.32
C ILE A 157 -26.15 -18.21 9.09
N PRO A 158 -27.29 -18.72 8.58
CA PRO A 158 -28.58 -18.61 9.25
C PRO A 158 -28.53 -19.39 10.57
N SER A 159 -28.21 -18.68 11.63
CA SER A 159 -28.22 -19.16 13.00
C SER A 159 -29.17 -18.26 13.79
N ASN A 160 -29.78 -18.79 14.85
CA ASN A 160 -30.61 -18.00 15.78
C ASN A 160 -29.76 -17.02 16.62
N PHE A 161 -28.67 -16.52 16.06
CA PHE A 161 -27.74 -15.63 16.73
C PHE A 161 -28.34 -14.24 16.82
N ILE A 162 -28.69 -13.83 18.03
CA ILE A 162 -29.15 -12.48 18.32
C ILE A 162 -27.90 -11.65 18.64
N PRO A 163 -27.53 -10.65 17.82
CA PRO A 163 -26.34 -9.86 18.05
C PRO A 163 -26.48 -9.06 19.35
N THR A 164 -25.60 -9.35 20.30
CA THR A 164 -25.53 -8.65 21.60
C THR A 164 -24.64 -7.41 21.50
N LEU A 165 -24.74 -6.50 22.48
CA LEU A 165 -23.85 -5.32 22.55
C LEU A 165 -22.35 -5.73 22.54
N GLN A 166 -22.02 -6.82 23.23
CA GLN A 166 -20.65 -7.35 23.27
C GLN A 166 -20.16 -7.75 21.88
N PHE A 167 -21.03 -8.36 21.06
CA PHE A 167 -20.70 -8.72 19.69
C PHE A 167 -20.35 -7.49 18.84
N PHE A 168 -21.09 -6.39 18.97
CA PHE A 168 -20.79 -5.14 18.24
C PHE A 168 -19.45 -4.53 18.65
N ILE A 169 -19.09 -4.59 19.93
CA ILE A 169 -17.77 -4.11 20.40
C ILE A 169 -16.66 -4.96 19.79
N VAL A 170 -16.79 -6.29 19.81
CA VAL A 170 -15.81 -7.20 19.19
C VAL A 170 -15.70 -6.93 17.69
N PHE A 171 -16.84 -6.76 17.01
CA PHE A 171 -16.89 -6.44 15.59
C PHE A 171 -16.14 -5.13 15.29
N ALA A 172 -16.38 -4.07 16.06
CA ALA A 172 -15.70 -2.79 15.89
C ALA A 172 -14.18 -2.89 16.10
N VAL A 173 -13.73 -3.65 17.09
CA VAL A 173 -12.29 -3.87 17.35
C VAL A 173 -11.63 -4.65 16.21
N VAL A 174 -12.28 -5.71 15.72
CA VAL A 174 -11.78 -6.50 14.59
C VAL A 174 -11.75 -5.66 13.32
N GLN A 175 -12.77 -4.82 13.09
CA GLN A 175 -12.82 -3.91 11.95
C GLN A 175 -11.72 -2.84 12.02
N MET A 176 -11.42 -2.30 13.21
CA MET A 176 -10.28 -1.41 13.43
C MET A 176 -8.95 -2.09 13.09
N LEU A 177 -8.75 -3.34 13.53
CA LEU A 177 -7.54 -4.13 13.21
C LEU A 177 -7.40 -4.39 11.71
N PHE A 178 -8.51 -4.63 11.02
CA PHE A 178 -8.53 -4.75 9.57
C PHE A 178 -8.11 -3.44 8.88
N TYR A 179 -8.64 -2.28 9.30
CA TYR A 179 -8.23 -0.99 8.74
C TYR A 179 -6.74 -0.68 9.01
N LEU A 180 -6.25 -1.04 10.19
CA LEU A 180 -4.82 -0.91 10.53
C LEU A 180 -3.93 -1.78 9.64
N SER A 181 -4.45 -2.91 9.13
CA SER A 181 -3.70 -3.76 8.20
C SER A 181 -3.38 -3.04 6.88
N TYR A 182 -4.19 -2.08 6.43
CA TYR A 182 -3.93 -1.29 5.22
C TYR A 182 -2.82 -0.25 5.42
N THR A 183 -2.63 0.25 6.64
CA THR A 183 -1.55 1.20 6.95
C THR A 183 -0.24 0.48 7.30
N THR A 184 -0.32 -0.81 7.66
CA THR A 184 0.83 -1.63 8.03
C THR A 184 1.95 -1.65 6.98
N PRO A 185 1.70 -1.82 5.66
CA PRO A 185 2.76 -1.78 4.65
C PRO A 185 3.52 -0.46 4.67
N PHE A 186 2.82 0.67 4.82
CA PHE A 186 3.46 1.99 4.92
C PHE A 186 4.39 2.08 6.12
N PHE A 187 3.92 1.66 7.30
CA PHE A 187 4.76 1.63 8.50
C PHE A 187 5.92 0.64 8.38
N LEU A 188 5.70 -0.54 7.80
CA LEU A 188 6.74 -1.53 7.55
C LEU A 188 7.79 -0.99 6.58
N TYR A 189 7.41 -0.27 5.52
CA TYR A 189 8.36 0.31 4.57
C TYR A 189 9.22 1.38 5.24
N ILE A 190 8.61 2.26 6.03
CA ILE A 190 9.33 3.29 6.79
C ILE A 190 10.22 2.65 7.84
N LEU A 191 9.74 1.66 8.60
CA LEU A 191 10.50 1.05 9.67
C LEU A 191 11.63 0.16 9.12
N SER A 192 11.42 -0.59 8.04
CA SER A 192 12.38 -1.61 7.61
C SER A 192 13.51 -1.04 6.76
N ALA A 193 13.26 -0.02 5.95
CA ALA A 193 14.24 0.43 4.96
C ALA A 193 14.95 1.71 5.41
N ARG A 194 16.21 1.57 5.83
CA ARG A 194 17.07 2.68 6.27
C ARG A 194 17.14 3.81 5.23
N VAL A 195 17.22 3.45 3.94
CA VAL A 195 17.22 4.41 2.82
C VAL A 195 15.94 5.25 2.80
N TYR A 196 14.78 4.64 3.04
CA TYR A 196 13.51 5.38 3.07
C TYR A 196 13.39 6.27 4.31
N ARG A 197 13.92 5.85 5.46
CA ARG A 197 14.01 6.72 6.64
C ARG A 197 14.84 7.96 6.38
N GLU A 198 16.01 7.79 5.75
CA GLU A 198 16.91 8.90 5.41
C GLU A 198 16.25 9.88 4.42
N GLU A 199 15.55 9.38 3.40
CA GLU A 199 14.80 10.24 2.47
C GLU A 199 13.58 10.92 3.13
N LEU A 200 12.84 10.22 3.99
CA LEU A 200 11.70 10.79 4.70
C LEU A 200 12.14 11.92 5.65
N ILE A 201 13.21 11.70 6.41
CA ILE A 201 13.80 12.72 7.29
C ILE A 201 14.27 13.92 6.45
N ARG A 202 14.88 13.68 5.28
CA ARG A 202 15.30 14.75 4.37
C ARG A 202 14.10 15.55 3.84
N LEU A 203 13.00 14.90 3.48
CA LEU A 203 11.77 15.57 3.02
C LEU A 203 11.11 16.38 4.14
N ILE A 204 11.01 15.81 5.35
CA ILE A 204 10.45 16.51 6.51
C ILE A 204 11.32 17.71 6.89
N SER A 205 12.65 17.55 6.92
CA SER A 205 13.59 18.65 7.18
C SER A 205 13.45 19.77 6.16
N LYS A 206 13.30 19.45 4.87
CA LYS A 206 13.02 20.46 3.82
C LYS A 206 11.69 21.19 4.06
N LEU A 207 10.62 20.49 4.41
CA LEU A 207 9.32 21.11 4.71
C LEU A 207 9.39 22.00 5.97
N CYS A 208 10.13 21.59 6.99
CA CYS A 208 10.37 22.37 8.20
C CYS A 208 11.19 23.65 7.90
N HIS A 209 12.24 23.56 7.08
CA HIS A 209 13.05 24.74 6.71
C HIS A 209 12.32 25.69 5.75
N LEU A 210 11.48 25.19 4.84
CA LEU A 210 10.63 26.05 3.99
C LEU A 210 9.61 26.84 4.82
N ARG A 211 9.16 26.29 5.95
CA ARG A 211 8.28 26.98 6.90
C ARG A 211 8.99 28.11 7.65
N GLU A 212 10.30 28.00 7.89
CA GLU A 212 11.11 29.07 8.49
C GLU A 212 11.41 30.19 7.49
N GLY A 213 11.66 29.86 6.22
CA GLY A 213 11.87 30.88 5.17
C GLY A 213 10.60 31.66 4.77
N ALA A 214 9.42 31.13 5.08
CA ALA A 214 8.14 31.78 4.82
C ALA A 214 7.64 32.68 5.98
N GLN A 215 8.40 32.78 7.10
CA GLN A 215 8.16 33.82 8.10
C GLN A 215 8.61 35.19 7.57
N VAL A 216 7.67 35.83 6.86
CA VAL A 216 7.41 37.27 6.78
C VAL A 216 8.56 38.15 7.29
N GLN A 217 9.34 38.73 6.37
CA GLN A 217 10.08 39.95 6.68
C GLN A 217 9.06 40.99 7.20
N PRO A 218 9.18 41.50 8.44
CA PRO A 218 8.27 42.52 8.91
C PRO A 218 8.40 43.75 8.01
N ILE A 219 7.27 44.25 7.51
CA ILE A 219 7.13 45.48 6.71
C ILE A 219 7.41 46.72 7.59
N SER A 220 8.36 46.65 8.52
CA SER A 220 8.73 47.77 9.40
C SER A 220 9.87 48.63 8.83
N MET A 221 10.55 48.22 7.75
CA MET A 221 11.66 49.02 7.18
C MET A 221 11.28 49.95 6.01
N ILE A 222 10.05 49.91 5.48
CA ILE A 222 9.66 50.80 4.36
C ILE A 222 9.35 52.23 4.85
N ASN A 223 9.02 52.43 6.12
CA ASN A 223 8.68 53.77 6.64
C ASN A 223 9.87 54.62 7.10
N HIS A 224 11.10 54.07 7.16
CA HIS A 224 12.25 54.86 7.61
C HIS A 224 12.99 55.59 6.47
N HIS A 225 12.76 55.23 5.21
CA HIS A 225 13.43 55.87 4.07
C HIS A 225 12.68 57.08 3.51
N ASN A 226 11.37 57.21 3.74
CA ASN A 226 10.59 58.37 3.29
C ASN A 226 10.64 59.58 4.24
N ARG A 227 11.31 59.49 5.40
CA ARG A 227 11.49 60.65 6.31
C ARG A 227 12.77 61.44 6.10
N THR A 228 13.73 60.93 5.33
CA THR A 228 15.00 61.63 5.06
C THR A 228 15.03 62.41 3.75
N THR A 229 14.09 62.18 2.84
CA THR A 229 14.04 62.85 1.52
C THR A 229 13.07 64.03 1.45
N ALA A 230 12.33 64.32 2.53
CA ALA A 230 11.45 65.49 2.64
C ALA A 230 12.10 66.67 3.41
N ARG A 231 13.41 66.59 3.68
CA ARG A 231 14.15 67.60 4.43
C ARG A 231 15.52 67.85 3.78
N ASN A 232 15.49 68.25 2.51
CA ASN A 232 16.53 69.01 1.82
C ASN A 232 15.89 69.71 0.62
#